data_AF-A0AAN6ETC0-F1
#
_entry.id   AF-A0AAN6ETC0-F1
#
_cell.length_a   1.000
_cell.length_b   1.000
_cell.length_c   1.000
_cell.angle_alpha   90.00
_cell.angle_beta   90.00
_cell.angle_gamma   90.00
#
_symmetry.space_group_name_H-M   'P 1'
#
loop_
_entity.id
_entity.type
_entity.pdbx_description
1 polymer ?
#
loop_
_entity_poly.entity_id
_entity_poly.type
_entity_poly.pdbx_seq_one_letter_code
_entity_poly.pdbx_strand_id
1 'polypeptide(L)'
;MENIMSSGKRGEGSGSGSPPQPLFAITLTKRKQEKSPESKNWENIWNGAAQAFRITAQAFYRSKLPLEALDVFGQPQWCSLDCGVFASTTNNLVTTPSSMHHWQLKRLSLSLSHHVTGDREDENREGLAAGRQHTQTFCDFVGLVCSSLEDLDLRWYKAHRGDTDALTDALREEQLLFDRLGSRQFDFPRLKTCSLRGFFTTGDFLFSFLKHCPALESLMLKEIHLGAGSFRSIFDHAVDTVKYLHFEDLYEDNWKMLYFNAPGKPNFPVGAPRHRPNNITRVGAAEVRSKPVRYSFRTGDIIGSPDYHRWIRRRAAMYGPPSLWNYPLWR
;
A
#
# COMPACT_ATOMS: atom_id res chain seq x y z
N MET A 1 74.15 -14.86 24.43
CA MET A 1 73.82 -14.25 23.12
C MET A 1 72.51 -13.50 23.29
N GLU A 2 72.66 -12.18 23.24
CA GLU A 2 71.69 -11.11 22.92
C GLU A 2 70.31 -11.02 23.62
N ASN A 3 70.22 -9.98 24.46
CA ASN A 3 69.05 -9.16 24.77
C ASN A 3 68.34 -8.66 23.50
N ILE A 4 67.05 -8.32 23.62
CA ILE A 4 66.52 -6.96 23.34
C ILE A 4 65.14 -6.81 24.02
N MET A 5 65.05 -5.83 24.92
CA MET A 5 63.81 -5.21 25.39
C MET A 5 63.23 -4.34 24.28
N SER A 6 61.90 -4.25 24.17
CA SER A 6 61.27 -3.03 23.66
C SER A 6 59.95 -2.76 24.36
N SER A 7 59.92 -1.59 25.01
CA SER A 7 58.78 -0.90 25.57
C SER A 7 58.00 -0.18 24.46
N GLY A 8 56.68 -0.03 24.60
CA GLY A 8 55.94 0.76 23.61
C GLY A 8 54.43 0.85 23.77
N LYS A 9 54.00 1.78 24.64
CA LYS A 9 52.77 2.59 24.59
C LYS A 9 51.41 1.91 24.80
N ARG A 10 50.86 2.15 26.00
CA ARG A 10 49.43 2.37 26.24
C ARG A 10 48.92 3.46 25.29
N GLY A 11 48.01 3.09 24.41
CA GLY A 11 47.03 4.00 23.84
C GLY A 11 45.70 3.75 24.55
N GLU A 12 45.43 4.52 25.60
CA GLU A 12 44.07 4.69 26.12
C GLU A 12 43.29 5.47 25.06
N GLY A 13 42.56 4.73 24.22
CA GLY A 13 41.51 5.26 23.36
C GLY A 13 40.16 4.84 23.94
N SER A 14 39.68 5.60 24.93
CA SER A 14 38.32 5.51 25.47
C SER A 14 37.30 6.00 24.43
N GLY A 15 37.13 5.24 23.36
CA GLY A 15 35.98 5.34 22.49
C GLY A 15 34.85 4.52 23.10
N SER A 16 34.04 5.13 23.95
CA SER A 16 32.75 4.56 24.36
C SER A 16 31.76 4.59 23.17
N GLY A 17 32.08 3.83 22.12
CA GLY A 17 31.14 3.48 21.09
C GLY A 17 30.25 2.40 21.66
N SER A 18 29.10 2.80 22.23
CA SER A 18 28.04 1.84 22.55
C SER A 18 27.84 0.93 21.33
N PRO A 19 27.77 -0.40 21.52
CA PRO A 19 27.53 -1.31 20.40
C PRO A 19 26.27 -0.87 19.66
N PRO A 20 26.24 -0.94 18.31
CA PRO A 20 25.08 -0.54 17.54
C PRO A 20 23.86 -1.29 18.06
N GLN A 21 22.83 -0.54 18.47
CA GLN A 21 21.59 -1.15 18.97
C GLN A 21 20.97 -2.01 17.86
N PRO A 22 20.47 -3.22 18.18
CA PRO A 22 19.82 -4.07 17.19
C PRO A 22 18.58 -3.36 16.65
N LEU A 23 18.46 -3.29 15.32
CA LEU A 23 17.26 -2.79 14.64
C LEU A 23 16.26 -3.93 14.46
N PHE A 24 14.99 -3.65 14.71
CA PHE A 24 13.92 -4.66 14.67
C PHE A 24 13.08 -4.52 13.40
N ALA A 25 12.57 -5.67 12.92
CA ALA A 25 11.60 -5.78 11.84
C ALA A 25 10.39 -6.59 12.32
N ILE A 26 9.18 -6.09 12.06
CA ILE A 26 7.94 -6.76 12.44
C ILE A 26 7.06 -6.98 11.23
N THR A 27 6.56 -8.20 11.13
CA THR A 27 5.57 -8.59 10.14
C THR A 27 4.36 -9.19 10.85
N LEU A 28 3.24 -8.49 10.74
CA LEU A 28 1.93 -9.00 11.14
C LEU A 28 1.33 -9.71 9.94
N THR A 29 1.22 -11.02 10.05
CA THR A 29 0.65 -11.87 9.00
C THR A 29 -0.34 -12.83 9.61
N LYS A 30 -1.47 -13.02 8.93
CA LYS A 30 -2.35 -14.14 9.19
C LYS A 30 -1.91 -15.30 8.29
N ARG A 31 -1.69 -16.49 8.88
CA ARG A 31 -1.30 -17.68 8.11
C ARG A 31 -2.25 -17.88 6.94
N LYS A 32 -1.67 -18.15 5.76
CA LYS A 32 -2.38 -18.45 4.52
C LYS A 32 -3.32 -19.63 4.77
N GLN A 33 -4.62 -19.40 4.71
CA GLN A 33 -5.58 -20.51 4.59
C GLN A 33 -5.49 -21.05 3.16
N GLU A 34 -5.46 -22.37 3.00
CA GLU A 34 -5.42 -23.00 1.66
C GLU A 34 -6.72 -22.81 0.88
N LYS A 35 -7.82 -22.53 1.60
CA LYS A 35 -9.14 -22.27 1.04
C LYS A 35 -9.56 -20.83 1.32
N SER A 36 -10.26 -20.23 0.37
CA SER A 36 -10.90 -18.93 0.59
C SER A 36 -11.80 -19.01 1.81
N PRO A 37 -11.78 -18.01 2.70
CA PRO A 37 -12.70 -17.99 3.81
C PRO A 37 -14.13 -17.87 3.27
N GLU A 38 -15.09 -18.47 3.96
CA GLU A 38 -16.50 -18.23 3.65
C GLU A 38 -16.81 -16.73 3.83
N SER A 39 -17.66 -16.18 2.97
CA SER A 39 -18.08 -14.77 3.05
C SER A 39 -18.79 -14.37 4.36
N LYS A 40 -19.03 -15.30 5.29
CA LYS A 40 -19.54 -15.03 6.64
C LYS A 40 -18.42 -14.93 7.70
N ASN A 41 -17.21 -15.42 7.39
CA ASN A 41 -16.10 -15.50 8.35
C ASN A 41 -15.08 -14.36 8.22
N TRP A 42 -15.25 -13.46 7.25
CA TRP A 42 -14.29 -12.37 7.01
C TRP A 42 -14.20 -11.39 8.19
N GLU A 43 -15.30 -11.12 8.89
CA GLU A 43 -15.30 -10.25 10.09
C GLU A 43 -14.35 -10.79 11.17
N ASN A 44 -14.34 -12.11 11.41
CA ASN A 44 -13.40 -12.75 12.32
C ASN A 44 -11.93 -12.57 11.88
N ILE A 45 -11.68 -12.44 10.57
CA ILE A 45 -10.35 -12.15 10.05
C ILE A 45 -9.93 -10.73 10.39
N TRP A 46 -10.83 -9.75 10.19
CA TRP A 46 -10.58 -8.35 10.52
C TRP A 46 -10.46 -8.14 12.03
N ASN A 47 -11.31 -8.76 12.84
CA ASN A 47 -11.22 -8.72 14.30
C ASN A 47 -9.90 -9.29 14.81
N GLY A 48 -9.46 -10.44 14.26
CA GLY A 48 -8.16 -11.02 14.58
C GLY A 48 -7.00 -10.12 14.16
N ALA A 49 -7.09 -9.49 12.98
CA ALA A 49 -6.09 -8.54 12.50
C ALA A 49 -6.01 -7.29 13.41
N ALA A 50 -7.15 -6.74 13.80
CA ALA A 50 -7.28 -5.62 14.72
C ALA A 50 -6.67 -5.93 16.10
N GLN A 51 -6.99 -7.10 16.66
CA GLN A 51 -6.45 -7.53 17.95
C GLN A 51 -4.93 -7.71 17.89
N ALA A 52 -4.42 -8.37 16.85
CA ALA A 52 -2.99 -8.56 16.65
C ALA A 52 -2.26 -7.23 16.53
N PHE A 53 -2.80 -6.28 15.75
CA PHE A 53 -2.23 -4.95 15.61
C PHE A 53 -2.21 -4.18 16.93
N ARG A 54 -3.33 -4.13 17.68
CA ARG A 54 -3.43 -3.44 18.98
C ARG A 54 -2.40 -3.94 19.98
N ILE A 55 -2.32 -5.27 20.18
CA ILE A 55 -1.36 -5.88 21.11
C ILE A 55 0.07 -5.53 20.70
N THR A 56 0.37 -5.65 19.40
CA THR A 56 1.70 -5.41 18.86
C THR A 56 2.10 -3.95 19.00
N ALA A 57 1.24 -3.01 18.58
CA ALA A 57 1.50 -1.57 18.68
C ALA A 57 1.68 -1.12 20.13
N GLN A 58 0.88 -1.64 21.07
CA GLN A 58 1.06 -1.37 22.51
C GLN A 58 2.38 -1.93 23.05
N ALA A 59 2.76 -3.14 22.64
CA ALA A 59 4.04 -3.72 23.01
C ALA A 59 5.21 -2.87 22.48
N PHE A 60 5.14 -2.41 21.23
CA PHE A 60 6.15 -1.51 20.66
C PHE A 60 6.27 -0.21 21.42
N TYR A 61 5.14 0.46 21.64
CA TYR A 61 5.10 1.71 22.39
C TYR A 61 5.76 1.59 23.77
N ARG A 62 5.51 0.49 24.49
CA ARG A 62 6.09 0.24 25.82
C ARG A 62 7.57 -0.13 25.77
N SER A 63 7.97 -0.89 24.76
CA SER A 63 9.34 -1.44 24.65
C SER A 63 10.40 -0.41 24.23
N LYS A 64 9.98 0.67 23.55
CA LYS A 64 10.88 1.70 22.97
C LYS A 64 11.97 1.11 22.06
N LEU A 65 11.71 -0.06 21.46
CA LEU A 65 12.67 -0.74 20.59
C LEU A 65 12.78 0.00 19.25
N PRO A 66 14.01 0.21 18.74
CA PRO A 66 14.20 0.89 17.46
C PRO A 66 13.65 0.04 16.31
N LEU A 67 12.69 0.61 15.58
CA LEU A 67 11.97 -0.07 14.52
C LEU A 67 12.51 0.38 13.15
N GLU A 68 12.97 -0.56 12.33
CA GLU A 68 13.47 -0.31 10.98
C GLU A 68 12.47 -0.77 9.90
N ALA A 69 11.68 -1.81 10.17
CA ALA A 69 10.69 -2.30 9.22
C ALA A 69 9.37 -2.69 9.91
N LEU A 70 8.26 -2.25 9.31
CA LEU A 70 6.91 -2.54 9.76
C LEU A 70 6.08 -3.03 8.58
N ASP A 71 5.62 -4.27 8.66
CA ASP A 71 4.64 -4.86 7.75
C ASP A 71 3.37 -5.20 8.52
N VAL A 72 2.28 -4.52 8.17
CA VAL A 72 0.93 -4.74 8.70
C VAL A 72 0.07 -5.31 7.59
N PHE A 73 0.06 -6.64 7.51
CA PHE A 73 -0.74 -7.41 6.56
C PHE A 73 -0.51 -7.06 5.09
N GLY A 74 0.69 -6.63 4.71
CA GLY A 74 1.04 -6.22 3.34
C GLY A 74 1.03 -7.36 2.32
N GLN A 75 1.34 -8.58 2.77
CA GLN A 75 1.40 -9.79 1.93
C GLN A 75 0.12 -10.66 1.96
N PRO A 76 -0.53 -10.90 3.11
CA PRO A 76 -1.67 -11.80 3.18
C PRO A 76 -2.82 -11.44 2.21
N GLN A 77 -3.37 -12.49 1.61
CA GLN A 77 -4.66 -12.41 0.92
C GLN A 77 -5.78 -12.47 1.97
N TRP A 78 -6.94 -11.87 1.66
CA TRP A 78 -8.14 -11.90 2.51
C TRP A 78 -8.00 -11.28 3.91
N CYS A 79 -6.99 -10.44 4.13
CA CYS A 79 -6.75 -9.84 5.43
C CYS A 79 -6.23 -8.42 5.24
N SER A 80 -6.80 -7.48 5.98
CA SER A 80 -6.38 -6.09 6.02
C SER A 80 -6.67 -5.53 7.41
N LEU A 81 -6.05 -4.41 7.76
CA LEU A 81 -6.35 -3.70 8.98
C LEU A 81 -7.42 -2.63 8.73
N ASP A 82 -8.43 -2.62 9.57
CA ASP A 82 -9.42 -1.54 9.67
C ASP A 82 -8.73 -0.17 9.91
N CYS A 83 -9.04 0.83 9.08
CA CYS A 83 -8.42 2.15 9.18
C CYS A 83 -8.76 2.91 10.47
N GLY A 84 -9.94 2.70 11.05
CA GLY A 84 -10.32 3.25 12.35
C GLY A 84 -9.58 2.57 13.51
N VAL A 85 -9.36 1.25 13.44
CA VAL A 85 -8.47 0.55 14.38
C VAL A 85 -7.05 1.05 14.26
N PHE A 86 -6.54 1.24 13.03
CA PHE A 86 -5.24 1.85 12.80
C PHE A 86 -5.17 3.21 13.50
N ALA A 87 -6.09 4.11 13.17
CA ALA A 87 -6.10 5.48 13.69
C ALA A 87 -6.20 5.53 15.21
N SER A 88 -7.18 4.85 15.82
CA SER A 88 -7.34 4.83 17.28
C SER A 88 -6.11 4.27 18.03
N THR A 89 -5.43 3.29 17.44
CA THR A 89 -4.25 2.66 18.05
C THR A 89 -3.00 3.53 17.88
N THR A 90 -2.84 4.21 16.73
CA THR A 90 -1.67 5.04 16.43
C THR A 90 -1.82 6.49 16.87
N ASN A 91 -3.02 6.94 17.26
CA ASN A 91 -3.26 8.33 17.68
C ASN A 91 -2.32 8.77 18.83
N ASN A 92 -2.05 7.89 19.78
CA ASN A 92 -1.11 8.18 20.88
C ASN A 92 0.34 8.33 20.39
N LEU A 93 0.72 7.62 19.31
CA LEU A 93 2.03 7.72 18.69
C LEU A 93 2.19 9.06 17.97
N VAL A 94 1.14 9.48 17.27
CA VAL A 94 1.13 10.71 16.48
C VAL A 94 1.06 11.97 17.35
N THR A 95 0.21 11.97 18.38
CA THR A 95 -0.01 13.13 19.26
C THR A 95 1.15 13.39 20.22
N THR A 96 2.04 12.41 20.42
CA THR A 96 3.23 12.52 21.28
C THR A 96 4.49 12.23 20.45
N PRO A 97 4.97 13.17 19.61
CA PRO A 97 6.08 12.94 18.67
C PRO A 97 7.37 12.44 19.33
N SER A 98 7.59 12.82 20.59
CA SER A 98 8.69 12.36 21.42
C SER A 98 8.74 10.84 21.61
N SER A 99 7.61 10.17 21.41
CA SER A 99 7.48 8.72 21.50
C SER A 99 8.07 7.98 20.31
N MET A 100 8.32 8.64 19.18
CA MET A 100 8.78 7.98 17.94
C MET A 100 10.19 8.36 17.50
N HIS A 101 10.93 9.17 18.26
CA HIS A 101 12.31 9.53 17.91
C HIS A 101 13.28 8.34 17.74
N HIS A 102 12.91 7.17 18.27
CA HIS A 102 13.68 5.94 18.12
C HIS A 102 13.30 5.14 16.85
N TRP A 103 12.28 5.55 16.10
CA TRP A 103 11.86 4.87 14.87
C TRP A 103 12.72 5.38 13.73
N GLN A 104 13.49 4.48 13.12
CA GLN A 104 14.24 4.73 11.91
C GLN A 104 13.63 3.87 10.80
N LEU A 105 12.33 4.06 10.58
CA LEU A 105 11.56 3.18 9.73
C LEU A 105 11.99 3.37 8.27
N LYS A 106 12.69 2.36 7.74
CA LYS A 106 13.12 2.31 6.35
C LYS A 106 12.11 1.57 5.47
N ARG A 107 11.34 0.65 6.03
CA ARG A 107 10.37 -0.13 5.25
C ARG A 107 9.00 -0.10 5.93
N LEU A 108 7.99 0.34 5.19
CA LEU A 108 6.61 0.35 5.63
C LEU A 108 5.75 -0.38 4.61
N SER A 109 5.11 -1.46 5.05
CA SER A 109 4.06 -2.14 4.28
C SER A 109 2.76 -2.09 5.09
N LEU A 110 1.70 -1.49 4.54
CA LEU A 110 0.41 -1.38 5.20
C LEU A 110 -0.70 -1.82 4.26
N SER A 111 -1.48 -2.81 4.69
CA SER A 111 -2.79 -3.09 4.11
C SER A 111 -3.87 -2.51 5.00
N LEU A 112 -4.54 -1.46 4.52
CA LEU A 112 -5.67 -0.83 5.20
C LEU A 112 -6.98 -1.11 4.47
N SER A 113 -8.07 -1.12 5.22
CA SER A 113 -9.44 -1.18 4.70
C SER A 113 -10.28 -0.09 5.31
N HIS A 114 -11.47 0.08 4.74
CA HIS A 114 -12.58 0.72 5.43
C HIS A 114 -12.77 0.17 6.84
N HIS A 115 -13.28 1.00 7.74
CA HIS A 115 -13.65 0.53 9.06
C HIS A 115 -14.80 -0.49 8.98
N VAL A 116 -14.72 -1.50 9.85
CA VAL A 116 -15.62 -2.63 9.99
C VAL A 116 -16.29 -2.49 11.36
N THR A 117 -17.14 -1.48 11.50
CA THR A 117 -18.06 -1.40 12.63
C THR A 117 -19.48 -1.51 12.10
N GLY A 118 -20.18 -2.53 12.59
CA GLY A 118 -21.61 -2.67 12.41
C GLY A 118 -22.30 -1.85 13.48
N ASP A 119 -22.53 -0.57 13.19
CA ASP A 119 -23.66 0.19 13.72
C ASP A 119 -23.93 1.29 12.69
N ARG A 120 -25.08 1.17 12.03
CA ARG A 120 -25.59 2.12 11.02
C ARG A 120 -26.11 3.41 11.66
N GLU A 121 -25.85 3.60 12.93
CA GLU A 121 -26.54 4.54 13.79
C GLU A 121 -25.49 5.33 14.54
N ASP A 122 -24.88 6.29 13.86
CA ASP A 122 -24.59 7.60 14.44
C ASP A 122 -24.39 8.61 13.30
N GLU A 123 -25.04 9.75 13.47
CA GLU A 123 -25.47 10.71 12.46
C GLU A 123 -24.36 11.17 11.51
N ASN A 124 -24.67 11.37 10.22
CA ASN A 124 -23.76 11.67 9.10
C ASN A 124 -22.59 12.65 9.40
N ARG A 125 -22.75 13.59 10.35
CA ARG A 125 -21.69 14.53 10.73
C ARG A 125 -20.60 13.88 11.59
N GLU A 126 -20.97 13.01 12.52
CA GLU A 126 -20.03 12.29 13.38
C GLU A 126 -19.26 11.24 12.57
N GLY A 127 -19.95 10.56 11.64
CA GLY A 127 -19.30 9.68 10.67
C GLY A 127 -18.26 10.39 9.81
N LEU A 128 -18.60 11.53 9.21
CA LEU A 128 -17.64 12.29 8.41
C LEU A 128 -16.43 12.75 9.24
N ALA A 129 -16.65 13.22 10.47
CA ALA A 129 -15.57 13.62 11.36
C ALA A 129 -14.64 12.43 11.70
N ALA A 130 -15.21 11.24 11.96
CA ALA A 130 -14.45 10.02 12.19
C ALA A 130 -13.61 9.63 10.97
N GLY A 131 -14.20 9.59 9.77
CA GLY A 131 -13.46 9.30 8.53
C GLY A 131 -12.32 10.28 8.27
N ARG A 132 -12.54 11.58 8.55
CA ARG A 132 -11.48 12.61 8.46
C ARG A 132 -10.38 12.35 9.47
N GLN A 133 -10.74 12.03 10.72
CA GLN A 133 -9.77 11.70 11.74
C GLN A 133 -8.94 10.48 11.36
N HIS A 134 -9.55 9.45 10.76
CA HIS A 134 -8.84 8.25 10.33
C HIS A 134 -7.78 8.55 9.26
N THR A 135 -8.17 9.26 8.20
CA THR A 135 -7.23 9.66 7.14
C THR A 135 -6.17 10.65 7.62
N GLN A 136 -6.54 11.53 8.56
CA GLN A 136 -5.64 12.48 9.19
C GLN A 136 -4.55 11.78 9.98
N THR A 137 -4.93 10.88 10.89
CA THR A 137 -3.97 10.10 11.69
C THR A 137 -3.04 9.26 10.81
N PHE A 138 -3.54 8.71 9.69
CA PHE A 138 -2.69 8.06 8.70
C PHE A 138 -1.66 9.01 8.08
N CYS A 139 -2.09 10.18 7.62
CA CYS A 139 -1.18 11.16 7.03
C CYS A 139 -0.12 11.62 8.03
N ASP A 140 -0.52 11.90 9.27
CA ASP A 140 0.41 12.33 10.32
C ASP A 140 1.40 11.22 10.68
N PHE A 141 0.94 9.97 10.74
CA PHE A 141 1.83 8.82 10.91
C PHE A 141 2.86 8.73 9.78
N VAL A 142 2.45 8.86 8.51
CA VAL A 142 3.37 8.83 7.37
C VAL A 142 4.34 10.01 7.42
N GLY A 143 3.87 11.21 7.80
CA GLY A 143 4.70 12.40 7.96
C GLY A 143 5.81 12.23 9.01
N LEU A 144 5.59 11.42 10.04
CA LEU A 144 6.62 11.11 11.05
C LEU A 144 7.74 10.20 10.51
N VAL A 145 7.45 9.36 9.52
CA VAL A 145 8.40 8.35 9.01
C VAL A 145 8.94 8.64 7.60
N CYS A 146 8.36 9.62 6.87
CA CYS A 146 8.67 9.85 5.46
C CYS A 146 10.16 10.14 5.17
N SER A 147 10.86 10.79 6.10
CA SER A 147 12.26 11.18 5.93
C SER A 147 13.26 10.02 5.96
N SER A 148 12.90 8.89 6.60
CA SER A 148 13.73 7.69 6.70
C SER A 148 13.31 6.55 5.76
N LEU A 149 12.11 6.63 5.18
CA LEU A 149 11.56 5.56 4.36
C LEU A 149 12.34 5.35 3.05
N GLU A 150 12.70 4.09 2.80
CA GLU A 150 13.34 3.59 1.59
C GLU A 150 12.40 2.68 0.77
N ASP A 151 11.44 2.03 1.42
CA ASP A 151 10.45 1.13 0.81
C ASP A 151 9.06 1.43 1.39
N LEU A 152 8.11 1.73 0.50
CA LEU A 152 6.72 2.00 0.85
C LEU A 152 5.80 1.10 0.03
N ASP A 153 5.05 0.24 0.71
CA ASP A 153 4.03 -0.61 0.11
C ASP A 153 2.67 -0.35 0.78
N LEU A 154 1.77 0.30 0.05
CA LEU A 154 0.43 0.59 0.52
C LEU A 154 -0.58 -0.22 -0.27
N ARG A 155 -1.49 -0.87 0.44
CA ARG A 155 -2.65 -1.55 -0.13
C ARG A 155 -3.93 -1.07 0.51
N TRP A 156 -4.91 -0.72 -0.32
CA TRP A 156 -6.28 -0.50 0.09
C TRP A 156 -7.15 -1.72 -0.23
N TYR A 157 -7.89 -2.18 0.77
CA TYR A 157 -8.85 -3.27 0.67
C TYR A 157 -10.27 -2.75 0.86
N LYS A 158 -11.14 -3.00 -0.12
CA LYS A 158 -12.55 -2.61 -0.05
C LYS A 158 -13.29 -3.62 0.83
N ALA A 159 -13.70 -3.27 2.03
CA ALA A 159 -14.49 -4.18 2.87
C ALA A 159 -15.96 -4.27 2.41
N HIS A 160 -16.48 -3.20 1.82
CA HIS A 160 -17.89 -3.09 1.41
C HIS A 160 -18.07 -3.17 -0.11
N ARG A 161 -19.22 -3.67 -0.54
CA ARG A 161 -19.61 -3.72 -1.97
C ARG A 161 -19.97 -2.31 -2.43
N GLY A 162 -19.31 -1.86 -3.49
CA GLY A 162 -19.34 -0.47 -3.97
C GLY A 162 -20.58 -0.08 -4.75
N ASP A 163 -21.77 -0.25 -4.18
CA ASP A 163 -22.83 0.69 -4.54
C ASP A 163 -22.50 2.00 -3.80
N THR A 164 -21.92 2.95 -4.53
CA THR A 164 -21.45 4.25 -4.01
C THR A 164 -22.53 5.04 -3.26
N ASP A 165 -23.80 4.73 -3.54
CA ASP A 165 -24.95 5.32 -2.89
C ASP A 165 -25.21 4.75 -1.49
N ALA A 166 -24.61 3.61 -1.15
CA ALA A 166 -24.77 2.93 0.15
C ALA A 166 -23.60 3.13 1.12
N LEU A 167 -22.57 3.89 0.75
CA LEU A 167 -21.46 4.23 1.65
C LEU A 167 -21.87 5.37 2.58
N THR A 168 -21.51 5.25 3.86
CA THR A 168 -21.61 6.37 4.81
C THR A 168 -20.58 7.45 4.46
N ASP A 169 -20.78 8.67 4.93
CA ASP A 169 -19.84 9.77 4.69
C ASP A 169 -18.44 9.47 5.25
N ALA A 170 -18.38 8.73 6.37
CA ALA A 170 -17.14 8.21 6.93
C ALA A 170 -16.35 7.34 5.92
N LEU A 171 -17.04 6.37 5.31
CA LEU A 171 -16.44 5.44 4.35
C LEU A 171 -16.01 6.15 3.06
N ARG A 172 -16.79 7.15 2.60
CA ARG A 172 -16.41 7.98 1.45
C ARG A 172 -15.14 8.77 1.74
N GLU A 173 -15.03 9.34 2.93
CA GLU A 173 -13.83 10.08 3.34
C GLU A 173 -12.60 9.15 3.45
N GLU A 174 -12.76 7.95 3.99
CA GLU A 174 -11.68 6.95 4.04
C GLU A 174 -11.18 6.52 2.65
N GLN A 175 -12.04 6.49 1.64
CA GLN A 175 -11.61 6.21 0.26
C GLN A 175 -10.65 7.26 -0.28
N LEU A 176 -10.70 8.49 0.25
CA LEU A 176 -9.81 9.58 -0.12
C LEU A 176 -8.46 9.52 0.60
N LEU A 177 -8.15 8.46 1.36
CA LEU A 177 -6.92 8.35 2.15
C LEU A 177 -5.65 8.67 1.36
N PHE A 178 -5.54 8.19 0.11
CA PHE A 178 -4.38 8.50 -0.73
C PHE A 178 -4.39 9.94 -1.25
N ASP A 179 -5.56 10.51 -1.59
CA ASP A 179 -5.66 11.92 -1.97
C ASP A 179 -5.28 12.84 -0.81
N ARG A 180 -5.67 12.48 0.41
CA ARG A 180 -5.25 13.16 1.65
C ARG A 180 -3.73 13.11 1.80
N LEU A 181 -3.10 11.96 1.55
CA LEU A 181 -1.64 11.83 1.56
C LEU A 181 -0.98 12.71 0.48
N GLY A 182 -1.46 12.62 -0.77
CA GLY A 182 -0.93 13.39 -1.90
C GLY A 182 -1.07 14.91 -1.74
N SER A 183 -2.05 15.37 -0.94
CA SER A 183 -2.27 16.79 -0.64
C SER A 183 -1.26 17.38 0.37
N ARG A 184 -0.58 16.54 1.15
CA ARG A 184 0.28 16.95 2.29
C ARG A 184 1.67 17.43 1.89
N GLN A 185 2.07 17.29 0.62
CA GLN A 185 3.40 17.71 0.10
C GLN A 185 4.56 17.20 0.96
N PHE A 186 4.50 15.93 1.39
CA PHE A 186 5.59 15.30 2.12
C PHE A 186 6.74 14.96 1.17
N ASP A 187 7.96 15.31 1.55
CA ASP A 187 9.16 14.84 0.86
C ASP A 187 9.54 13.43 1.35
N PHE A 188 9.80 12.55 0.38
CA PHE A 188 10.30 11.21 0.59
C PHE A 188 11.73 11.11 0.02
N PRO A 189 12.72 11.77 0.64
CA PRO A 189 14.05 11.98 0.06
C PRO A 189 14.84 10.68 -0.14
N ARG A 190 14.47 9.60 0.57
CA ARG A 190 15.17 8.31 0.56
C ARG A 190 14.36 7.18 -0.08
N LEU A 191 13.13 7.44 -0.51
CA LEU A 191 12.23 6.40 -0.98
C LEU A 191 12.70 5.88 -2.33
N LYS A 192 13.12 4.61 -2.36
CA LYS A 192 13.63 3.90 -3.54
C LYS A 192 12.57 3.03 -4.18
N THR A 193 11.70 2.43 -3.37
CA THR A 193 10.64 1.52 -3.84
C THR A 193 9.28 2.00 -3.37
N CYS A 194 8.33 2.06 -4.29
CA CYS A 194 6.94 2.39 -3.99
C CYS A 194 5.99 1.39 -4.66
N SER A 195 5.12 0.76 -3.88
CA SER A 195 4.00 -0.05 -4.35
C SER A 195 2.69 0.54 -3.86
N LEU A 196 1.81 0.90 -4.79
CA LEU A 196 0.46 1.39 -4.49
C LEU A 196 -0.54 0.42 -5.09
N ARG A 197 -1.46 -0.08 -4.25
CA ARG A 197 -2.35 -1.17 -4.64
C ARG A 197 -3.80 -0.92 -4.18
N GLY A 198 -4.77 -0.95 -5.08
CA GLY A 198 -6.20 -0.94 -4.75
C GLY A 198 -6.83 0.44 -4.44
N PHE A 199 -6.07 1.54 -4.60
CA PHE A 199 -6.53 2.88 -4.26
C PHE A 199 -7.45 3.51 -5.32
N PHE A 200 -8.33 4.39 -4.84
CA PHE A 200 -9.02 5.38 -5.64
C PHE A 200 -8.32 6.73 -5.43
N THR A 201 -8.00 7.45 -6.50
CA THR A 201 -7.29 8.72 -6.45
C THR A 201 -7.55 9.56 -7.69
N THR A 202 -6.91 10.72 -7.82
CA THR A 202 -6.85 11.50 -9.06
C THR A 202 -5.46 11.43 -9.68
N GLY A 203 -5.39 11.68 -10.99
CA GLY A 203 -4.11 11.78 -11.69
C GLY A 203 -3.19 12.83 -11.07
N ASP A 204 -3.75 13.94 -10.60
CA ASP A 204 -3.00 15.06 -10.01
C ASP A 204 -2.38 14.71 -8.67
N PHE A 205 -3.12 14.05 -7.76
CA PHE A 205 -2.57 13.67 -6.45
C PHE A 205 -1.53 12.57 -6.57
N LEU A 206 -1.75 11.57 -7.43
CA LEU A 206 -0.76 10.53 -7.69
C LEU A 206 0.50 11.09 -8.33
N PHE A 207 0.36 11.98 -9.31
CA PHE A 207 1.50 12.63 -9.94
C PHE A 207 2.27 13.54 -8.97
N SER A 208 1.54 14.32 -8.15
CA SER A 208 2.12 15.18 -7.11
C SER A 208 2.93 14.34 -6.11
N PHE A 209 2.36 13.23 -5.62
CA PHE A 209 3.06 12.33 -4.71
C PHE A 209 4.39 11.81 -5.31
N LEU A 210 4.37 11.35 -6.56
CA LEU A 210 5.59 10.83 -7.22
C LEU A 210 6.68 11.90 -7.38
N LYS A 211 6.29 13.16 -7.63
CA LYS A 211 7.25 14.27 -7.70
C LYS A 211 8.02 14.52 -6.40
N HIS A 212 7.45 14.16 -5.26
CA HIS A 212 8.10 14.30 -3.96
C HIS A 212 8.93 13.06 -3.58
N CYS A 213 9.16 12.14 -4.53
CA CYS A 213 9.99 10.94 -4.35
C CYS A 213 11.23 11.01 -5.26
N PRO A 214 12.20 11.92 -5.01
CA PRO A 214 13.31 12.17 -5.95
C PRO A 214 14.28 11.00 -6.11
N ALA A 215 14.32 10.08 -5.13
CA ALA A 215 15.20 8.91 -5.14
C ALA A 215 14.53 7.63 -5.66
N LEU A 216 13.31 7.73 -6.21
CA LEU A 216 12.50 6.57 -6.57
C LEU A 216 13.13 5.79 -7.74
N GLU A 217 13.41 4.50 -7.52
CA GLU A 217 14.00 3.60 -8.51
C GLU A 217 13.02 2.52 -8.98
N SER A 218 12.00 2.20 -8.19
CA SER A 218 11.06 1.13 -8.44
C SER A 218 9.63 1.58 -8.14
N LEU A 219 8.77 1.53 -9.15
CA LEU A 219 7.35 1.91 -9.02
C LEU A 219 6.44 0.74 -9.42
N MET A 220 5.52 0.38 -8.54
CA MET A 220 4.47 -0.58 -8.79
C MET A 220 3.10 0.05 -8.57
N LEU A 221 2.27 0.06 -9.60
CA LEU A 221 0.87 0.48 -9.52
C LEU A 221 -0.02 -0.70 -9.88
N LYS A 222 -0.92 -1.09 -8.98
CA LYS A 222 -1.84 -2.19 -9.23
C LYS A 222 -3.24 -1.88 -8.77
N GLU A 223 -4.25 -2.15 -9.59
CA GLU A 223 -5.64 -1.94 -9.17
C GLU A 223 -5.91 -0.46 -8.77
N ILE A 224 -5.31 0.49 -9.48
CA ILE A 224 -5.48 1.93 -9.20
C ILE A 224 -6.60 2.48 -10.08
N HIS A 225 -7.50 3.25 -9.45
CA HIS A 225 -8.65 3.88 -10.09
C HIS A 225 -8.49 5.39 -10.07
N LEU A 226 -8.37 6.01 -11.25
CA LEU A 226 -8.40 7.46 -11.38
C LEU A 226 -9.85 7.93 -11.53
N GLY A 227 -10.35 8.65 -10.51
CA GLY A 227 -11.64 9.32 -10.56
C GLY A 227 -11.65 10.54 -11.48
N ALA A 228 -10.48 11.18 -11.65
CA ALA A 228 -10.25 12.29 -12.55
C ALA A 228 -8.79 12.27 -13.06
N GLY A 229 -8.57 12.82 -14.25
CA GLY A 229 -7.26 12.87 -14.89
C GLY A 229 -6.91 11.61 -15.68
N SER A 230 -5.63 11.48 -16.04
CA SER A 230 -5.12 10.34 -16.81
C SER A 230 -3.73 9.90 -16.31
N PHE A 231 -3.39 8.63 -16.53
CA PHE A 231 -2.09 8.05 -16.24
C PHE A 231 -0.99 8.53 -17.17
N ARG A 232 -1.30 9.26 -18.25
CA ARG A 232 -0.30 9.68 -19.23
C ARG A 232 0.87 10.46 -18.60
N SER A 233 0.58 11.48 -17.79
CA SER A 233 1.60 12.26 -17.10
C SER A 233 2.39 11.44 -16.08
N ILE A 234 1.71 10.53 -15.38
CA ILE A 234 2.31 9.60 -14.41
C ILE A 234 3.28 8.65 -15.10
N PHE A 235 2.90 8.09 -16.25
CA PHE A 235 3.73 7.20 -17.04
C PHE A 235 4.93 7.91 -17.65
N ASP A 236 4.73 9.10 -18.23
CA ASP A 236 5.81 9.89 -18.81
C ASP A 236 6.87 10.21 -17.73
N HIS A 237 6.43 10.63 -16.55
CA HIS A 237 7.34 10.87 -15.42
C HIS A 237 8.02 9.61 -14.92
N ALA A 238 7.30 8.50 -14.76
CA ALA A 238 7.89 7.24 -14.29
C ALA A 238 8.97 6.74 -15.24
N VAL A 239 8.75 6.82 -16.56
CA VAL A 239 9.72 6.39 -17.57
C VAL A 239 11.05 7.14 -17.45
N ASP A 240 11.02 8.41 -17.05
CA ASP A 240 12.22 9.22 -16.89
C ASP A 240 12.93 8.95 -15.55
N THR A 241 12.17 8.72 -14.48
CA THR A 241 12.71 8.67 -13.11
C THR A 241 13.13 7.28 -12.65
N VAL A 242 12.36 6.23 -12.96
CA VAL A 242 12.55 4.91 -12.36
C VAL A 242 13.37 3.95 -13.22
N LYS A 243 13.93 2.91 -12.58
CA LYS A 243 14.64 1.80 -13.21
C LYS A 243 13.78 0.54 -13.33
N TYR A 244 12.71 0.46 -12.55
CA TYR A 244 11.74 -0.63 -12.58
C TYR A 244 10.33 -0.06 -12.56
N LEU A 245 9.47 -0.51 -13.47
CA LEU A 245 8.05 -0.25 -13.39
C LEU A 245 7.23 -1.54 -13.55
N HIS A 246 6.14 -1.61 -12.80
CA HIS A 246 5.10 -2.62 -12.98
C HIS A 246 3.73 -1.96 -12.86
N PHE A 247 2.94 -2.04 -13.92
CA PHE A 247 1.57 -1.55 -13.95
C PHE A 247 0.63 -2.72 -14.25
N GLU A 248 -0.41 -2.91 -13.45
CA GLU A 248 -1.39 -3.98 -13.65
C GLU A 248 -2.79 -3.52 -13.25
N ASP A 249 -3.79 -3.84 -14.07
CA ASP A 249 -5.21 -3.60 -13.77
C ASP A 249 -5.46 -2.12 -13.37
N LEU A 250 -5.08 -1.16 -14.24
CA LEU A 250 -5.29 0.27 -14.02
C LEU A 250 -6.58 0.77 -14.68
N TYR A 251 -7.22 1.78 -14.10
CA TYR A 251 -8.53 2.29 -14.54
C TYR A 251 -8.61 3.82 -14.62
N GLU A 252 -9.22 4.34 -15.69
CA GLU A 252 -9.56 5.76 -15.89
C GLU A 252 -11.03 5.91 -16.33
N ASP A 253 -11.53 7.14 -16.51
CA ASP A 253 -12.75 7.45 -17.25
C ASP A 253 -13.96 6.54 -16.93
N ASN A 254 -14.44 6.57 -15.68
CA ASN A 254 -15.54 5.72 -15.20
C ASN A 254 -15.21 4.23 -15.27
N TRP A 255 -14.15 3.80 -14.58
CA TRP A 255 -13.79 2.37 -14.41
C TRP A 255 -13.42 1.65 -15.72
N LYS A 256 -12.98 2.39 -16.74
CA LYS A 256 -12.44 1.79 -17.97
C LYS A 256 -11.02 1.30 -17.72
N MET A 257 -10.85 -0.01 -17.80
CA MET A 257 -9.55 -0.65 -17.67
C MET A 257 -8.63 -0.29 -18.84
N LEU A 258 -7.36 -0.05 -18.51
CA LEU A 258 -6.28 0.22 -19.45
C LEU A 258 -5.70 -1.08 -20.03
N TYR A 259 -5.37 -1.02 -21.32
CA TYR A 259 -4.69 -2.08 -22.06
C TYR A 259 -3.43 -1.51 -22.70
N PHE A 260 -2.28 -2.08 -22.37
CA PHE A 260 -0.98 -1.56 -22.78
C PHE A 260 -0.64 -2.00 -24.21
N ASN A 261 0.00 -1.10 -24.96
CA ASN A 261 0.56 -1.43 -26.26
C ASN A 261 1.94 -2.10 -26.08
N ALA A 262 1.93 -3.30 -25.52
CA ALA A 262 3.10 -4.12 -25.23
C ALA A 262 2.84 -5.58 -25.64
N PRO A 263 3.90 -6.38 -25.88
CA PRO A 263 3.75 -7.81 -26.07
C PRO A 263 3.11 -8.47 -24.85
N GLY A 264 2.20 -9.43 -25.08
CA GLY A 264 1.56 -10.16 -23.99
C GLY A 264 0.10 -10.50 -24.29
N LYS A 265 -0.55 -11.12 -23.31
CA LYS A 265 -1.98 -11.43 -23.33
C LYS A 265 -2.64 -10.78 -22.12
N PRO A 266 -3.92 -10.40 -22.20
CA PRO A 266 -4.66 -9.95 -21.04
C PRO A 266 -4.74 -11.06 -19.98
N ASN A 267 -4.90 -10.67 -18.71
CA ASN A 267 -5.10 -11.59 -17.59
C ASN A 267 -6.35 -12.49 -17.75
N PHE A 268 -7.25 -12.15 -18.67
CA PHE A 268 -8.45 -12.93 -19.01
C PHE A 268 -8.86 -12.69 -20.48
N PRO A 269 -9.55 -13.64 -21.13
CA PRO A 269 -10.09 -13.49 -22.48
C PRO A 269 -10.99 -12.26 -22.66
N VAL A 270 -10.77 -11.53 -23.76
CA VAL A 270 -11.59 -10.38 -24.19
C VAL A 270 -12.02 -10.63 -25.62
N GLY A 271 -13.27 -10.31 -25.98
CA GLY A 271 -13.81 -10.47 -27.33
C GLY A 271 -13.23 -9.52 -28.39
N ALA A 272 -12.11 -8.88 -28.11
CA ALA A 272 -11.47 -7.92 -28.99
C ALA A 272 -10.56 -8.63 -30.01
N PRO A 273 -10.52 -8.18 -31.29
CA PRO A 273 -9.62 -8.72 -32.30
C PRO A 273 -8.13 -8.47 -31.98
N ARG A 274 -7.81 -7.54 -31.08
CA ARG A 274 -6.44 -7.29 -30.60
C ARG A 274 -6.35 -7.54 -29.10
N HIS A 275 -5.75 -8.66 -28.74
CA HIS A 275 -5.45 -9.01 -27.35
C HIS A 275 -4.24 -8.21 -26.87
N ARG A 276 -4.49 -7.13 -26.12
CA ARG A 276 -3.45 -6.37 -25.43
C ARG A 276 -3.40 -6.81 -23.97
N PRO A 277 -2.22 -6.82 -23.33
CA PRO A 277 -2.14 -7.09 -21.90
C PRO A 277 -2.71 -5.90 -21.10
N ASN A 278 -3.34 -6.21 -19.98
CA ASN A 278 -3.72 -5.24 -18.95
C ASN A 278 -2.65 -5.12 -17.85
N ASN A 279 -1.44 -5.61 -18.15
CA ASN A 279 -0.24 -5.41 -17.36
C ASN A 279 0.96 -5.04 -18.24
N ILE A 280 1.98 -4.45 -17.65
CA ILE A 280 3.29 -4.24 -18.24
C ILE A 280 4.34 -4.23 -17.13
N THR A 281 5.48 -4.85 -17.39
CA THR A 281 6.67 -4.81 -16.54
C THR A 281 7.86 -4.42 -17.40
N ARG A 282 8.72 -3.54 -16.89
CA ARG A 282 10.01 -3.21 -17.51
C ARG A 282 11.09 -3.17 -16.44
N VAL A 283 12.25 -3.72 -16.75
CA VAL A 283 13.35 -3.88 -15.79
C VAL A 283 14.62 -3.28 -16.35
N GLY A 284 15.23 -2.39 -15.56
CA GLY A 284 16.43 -1.66 -15.93
C GLY A 284 16.13 -0.35 -16.66
N ALA A 285 16.95 0.67 -16.38
CA ALA A 285 16.78 2.02 -16.91
C ALA A 285 16.69 2.06 -18.44
N ALA A 286 17.48 1.23 -19.13
CA ALA A 286 17.48 1.17 -20.59
C ALA A 286 16.15 0.66 -21.15
N GLU A 287 15.56 -0.39 -20.56
CA GLU A 287 14.28 -0.93 -21.02
C GLU A 287 13.14 0.05 -20.69
N VAL A 288 13.12 0.59 -19.46
CA VAL A 288 12.11 1.55 -19.01
C VAL A 288 12.06 2.76 -19.95
N ARG A 289 13.20 3.36 -20.27
CA ARG A 289 13.37 4.56 -21.11
C ARG A 289 13.29 4.30 -22.62
N SER A 290 13.33 3.03 -23.05
CA SER A 290 13.40 2.70 -24.48
C SER A 290 12.19 3.18 -25.29
N LYS A 291 11.01 3.24 -24.67
CA LYS A 291 9.74 3.57 -25.32
C LYS A 291 8.77 4.23 -24.34
N PRO A 292 7.93 5.17 -24.77
CA PRO A 292 6.81 5.63 -23.94
C PRO A 292 5.87 4.48 -23.55
N VAL A 293 5.20 4.58 -22.40
CA VAL A 293 4.13 3.64 -22.02
C VAL A 293 2.84 4.08 -22.70
N ARG A 294 2.49 3.42 -23.80
CA ARG A 294 1.24 3.68 -24.54
C ARG A 294 0.16 2.72 -24.10
N TYR A 295 -1.06 3.22 -23.96
CA TYR A 295 -2.23 2.42 -23.59
C TYR A 295 -3.45 2.81 -24.41
N SER A 296 -4.49 1.99 -24.34
CA SER A 296 -5.82 2.23 -24.90
C SER A 296 -6.87 1.65 -23.98
N PHE A 297 -8.11 2.10 -24.10
CA PHE A 297 -9.23 1.46 -23.43
C PHE A 297 -9.61 0.14 -24.10
N ARG A 298 -10.24 -0.74 -23.32
CA ARG A 298 -10.84 -1.97 -23.85
C ARG A 298 -11.80 -1.62 -25.00
N THR A 299 -11.70 -2.35 -26.10
CA THR A 299 -12.73 -2.42 -27.12
C THR A 299 -13.39 -3.80 -27.03
N GLY A 300 -14.73 -3.85 -27.02
CA GLY A 300 -15.49 -5.10 -26.92
C GLY A 300 -15.81 -5.57 -25.50
N ASP A 301 -16.60 -6.64 -25.45
CA ASP A 301 -17.17 -7.17 -24.21
C ASP A 301 -16.22 -8.15 -23.51
N ILE A 302 -16.37 -8.21 -22.18
CA ILE A 302 -15.72 -9.25 -21.39
C ILE A 302 -16.43 -10.57 -21.70
N ILE A 303 -15.65 -11.56 -22.13
CA ILE A 303 -16.18 -12.91 -22.30
C ILE A 303 -16.10 -13.61 -20.96
N GLY A 304 -17.24 -14.08 -20.47
CA GLY A 304 -17.27 -15.01 -19.35
C GLY A 304 -16.37 -16.20 -19.67
N SER A 305 -15.29 -16.36 -18.92
CA SER A 305 -14.36 -17.50 -19.02
C SER A 305 -13.79 -17.91 -17.67
N PRO A 306 -13.32 -19.17 -17.50
CA PRO A 306 -12.76 -19.62 -16.22
C PRO A 306 -11.59 -18.74 -15.75
N ASP A 307 -10.81 -18.21 -16.69
CA ASP A 307 -9.76 -17.22 -16.44
C ASP A 307 -10.31 -15.91 -15.87
N TYR A 308 -11.39 -15.38 -16.44
CA TYR A 308 -12.06 -14.19 -15.91
C TYR A 308 -12.52 -14.40 -14.45
N HIS A 309 -13.11 -15.55 -14.13
CA HIS A 309 -13.56 -15.84 -12.77
C HIS A 309 -12.39 -16.10 -11.80
N ARG A 310 -11.28 -16.67 -12.27
CA ARG A 310 -10.03 -16.74 -11.50
C ARG A 310 -9.47 -15.34 -11.22
N TRP A 311 -9.47 -14.47 -12.23
CA TRP A 311 -9.02 -13.09 -12.10
C TRP A 311 -9.89 -12.31 -11.10
N ILE A 312 -11.23 -12.39 -11.20
CA ILE A 312 -12.15 -11.76 -10.22
C ILE A 312 -11.86 -12.26 -8.81
N ARG A 313 -11.74 -13.58 -8.60
CA ARG A 313 -11.51 -14.12 -7.25
C ARG A 313 -10.16 -13.70 -6.69
N ARG A 314 -9.10 -13.67 -7.51
CA ARG A 314 -7.80 -13.13 -7.12
C ARG A 314 -7.89 -11.65 -6.75
N ARG A 315 -8.62 -10.86 -7.54
CA ARG A 315 -8.86 -9.43 -7.28
C ARG A 315 -9.63 -9.23 -5.97
N ALA A 316 -10.72 -9.96 -5.75
CA ALA A 316 -11.50 -9.92 -4.53
C ALA A 316 -10.71 -10.40 -3.30
N ALA A 317 -9.78 -11.35 -3.47
CA ALA A 317 -8.89 -11.80 -2.41
C ALA A 317 -7.89 -10.72 -1.98
N MET A 318 -7.45 -9.87 -2.91
CA MET A 318 -6.41 -8.86 -2.66
C MET A 318 -6.97 -7.48 -2.32
N TYR A 319 -8.12 -7.13 -2.89
CA TYR A 319 -8.67 -5.77 -2.90
C TYR A 319 -10.14 -5.71 -2.49
N GLY A 320 -10.76 -6.86 -2.22
CA GLY A 320 -12.16 -6.97 -1.83
C GLY A 320 -13.16 -6.68 -2.95
N PRO A 321 -14.46 -6.63 -2.60
CA PRO A 321 -15.02 -6.94 -1.28
C PRO A 321 -15.11 -8.43 -0.95
N PRO A 322 -15.19 -8.80 0.35
CA PRO A 322 -15.35 -10.17 0.81
C PRO A 322 -16.60 -10.88 0.30
N SER A 323 -17.65 -10.11 -0.01
CA SER A 323 -18.87 -10.62 -0.64
C SER A 323 -18.62 -11.28 -2.00
N LEU A 324 -17.52 -10.96 -2.68
CA LEU A 324 -17.13 -11.59 -3.95
C LEU A 324 -16.26 -12.84 -3.77
N TRP A 325 -15.91 -13.25 -2.55
CA TRP A 325 -15.09 -14.46 -2.32
C TRP A 325 -15.78 -15.74 -2.79
N ASN A 326 -17.11 -15.79 -2.65
CA ASN A 326 -17.94 -16.95 -2.96
C ASN A 326 -18.56 -16.92 -4.37
N TYR A 327 -18.08 -16.05 -5.28
CA TYR A 327 -18.61 -16.01 -6.65
C TYR A 327 -18.41 -17.38 -7.33
N PRO A 328 -19.49 -18.07 -7.75
CA PRO A 328 -19.39 -19.42 -8.28
C PRO A 328 -18.57 -19.45 -9.59
N LEU A 329 -17.78 -20.50 -9.74
CA LEU A 329 -17.12 -20.88 -11.00
C LEU A 329 -18.15 -21.52 -11.93
N TRP A 330 -19.13 -20.76 -12.44
CA TRP A 330 -20.22 -21.25 -13.33
C TRP A 330 -21.41 -21.93 -12.63
N ARG A 331 -22.59 -21.66 -13.17
CA ARG A 331 -23.62 -22.67 -13.48
C ARG A 331 -23.69 -22.78 -15.00
#